data_AF-A0A259RTM7-F1
#
_entry.id   AF-A0A259RTM7-F1
#
_cell.length_a   1.000
_cell.length_b   1.000
_cell.length_c   1.000
_cell.angle_alpha   90.00
_cell.angle_beta   90.00
_cell.angle_gamma   90.00
#
_symmetry.space_group_name_H-M   'P 1'
#
loop_
_entity.id
_entity.type
_entity.pdbx_description
1 polymer ?
#
loop_
_entity_poly.entity_id
_entity_poly.type
_entity_poly.pdbx_seq_one_letter_code
_entity_poly.pdbx_strand_id
1 'polypeptide(L)'
;MLKETAMTIKAKLILLSVLSIVFLLLLGLYGMYNENQAQERAEKNYNLRILPAITADKSIRQINRIIIQIQFALQHDPKSADAALHLDHPIDRHFNLIEQDLTQLKKLHAELSALKHRTEEANQLRLNLLSFENQLVDDTIIPLISTLKSGDFEKARIDLITQLVPKLNTFSKAASSYQELLSGNLNKENIHHRAAVERDNWFYGGLMVVALLMVIGIAFWVIKELAKGLRAADQMAISLSKGELDSPINITSKDELGMILRHLDKARENLRETLKSIGSASVQLAAAAEETSAVSAQTDQGVRQQQQETEMVAAAMNEMSATVHDIARNAADASAAASKANDAATSGQGVVKRSVKIINELAANVDHVAVAITSLEGESKDI
;
A
#
# COMPACT_ATOMS: atom_id res chain seq x y z
N MET A 1 -26.40 -9.48 18.49
CA MET A 1 -26.16 -8.68 17.26
C MET A 1 -24.70 -8.26 17.28
N LEU A 2 -23.81 -9.08 16.72
CA LEU A 2 -22.37 -8.82 16.72
C LEU A 2 -22.09 -7.62 15.79
N LYS A 3 -21.58 -6.53 16.35
CA LYS A 3 -21.01 -5.43 15.56
C LYS A 3 -19.81 -6.02 14.80
N GLU A 4 -19.97 -6.34 13.52
CA GLU A 4 -18.83 -6.54 12.63
C GLU A 4 -18.02 -5.23 12.60
N THR A 5 -16.94 -5.21 13.38
CA THR A 5 -15.87 -4.24 13.25
C THR A 5 -15.19 -4.52 11.92
N ALA A 6 -15.63 -3.84 10.87
CA ALA A 6 -15.00 -3.91 9.57
C ALA A 6 -13.53 -3.50 9.72
N MET A 7 -12.61 -4.39 9.39
CA MET A 7 -11.18 -4.09 9.40
C MET A 7 -10.85 -3.06 8.34
N THR A 8 -9.92 -2.17 8.67
CA THR A 8 -9.30 -1.27 7.69
C THR A 8 -8.50 -2.06 6.65
N ILE A 9 -8.31 -1.47 5.47
CA ILE A 9 -7.47 -2.03 4.41
C ILE A 9 -6.04 -2.21 4.92
N LYS A 10 -5.53 -1.23 5.68
CA LYS A 10 -4.23 -1.34 6.33
C LYS A 10 -4.15 -2.56 7.26
N ALA A 11 -5.17 -2.79 8.09
CA ALA A 11 -5.21 -3.94 8.99
C ALA A 11 -5.26 -5.28 8.22
N LYS A 12 -6.03 -5.35 7.14
CA LYS A 12 -6.11 -6.54 6.28
C LYS A 12 -4.77 -6.88 5.61
N LEU A 13 -4.06 -5.87 5.09
CA LEU A 13 -2.75 -6.05 4.48
C LEU A 13 -1.70 -6.46 5.52
N ILE A 14 -1.68 -5.82 6.70
CA ILE A 14 -0.81 -6.21 7.80
C ILE A 14 -1.09 -7.65 8.23
N LEU A 15 -2.37 -8.03 8.37
CA LEU A 15 -2.78 -9.39 8.70
C LEU A 15 -2.25 -10.40 7.68
N LEU A 16 -2.41 -10.14 6.38
CA LEU A 16 -1.90 -11.00 5.32
C LEU A 16 -0.38 -11.17 5.42
N SER A 17 0.37 -10.07 5.60
CA SER A 17 1.83 -10.10 5.70
C SER A 17 2.29 -10.83 6.96
N VAL A 18 1.72 -10.52 8.12
CA VAL A 18 2.06 -11.16 9.40
C VAL A 18 1.76 -12.66 9.34
N LEU A 19 0.59 -13.05 8.83
CA LEU A 19 0.23 -14.46 8.73
C LEU A 19 1.15 -15.22 7.78
N SER A 20 1.53 -14.60 6.66
CA SER A 20 2.49 -15.18 5.71
C SER A 20 3.86 -15.38 6.36
N ILE A 21 4.35 -14.39 7.11
CA ILE A 21 5.63 -14.49 7.84
C ILE A 21 5.55 -15.57 8.91
N VAL A 22 4.46 -15.62 9.69
CA VAL A 22 4.24 -16.65 10.71
C VAL A 22 4.24 -18.05 10.09
N PHE A 23 3.56 -18.24 8.96
CA PHE A 23 3.58 -19.53 8.26
C PHE A 23 4.98 -19.91 7.76
N LEU A 24 5.71 -18.96 7.17
CA LEU A 24 7.09 -19.20 6.73
C LEU A 24 8.00 -19.58 7.91
N LEU A 25 7.87 -18.88 9.04
CA LEU A 25 8.65 -19.18 10.24
C LEU A 25 8.29 -20.54 10.84
N LEU A 26 7.00 -20.86 10.94
CA LEU A 26 6.55 -22.15 11.46
C LEU A 26 7.02 -23.32 10.57
N LEU A 27 6.90 -23.17 9.24
CA LEU A 27 7.40 -24.15 8.29
C LEU A 27 8.92 -24.30 8.37
N GLY A 28 9.65 -23.18 8.41
CA GLY A 28 11.10 -23.17 8.54
C GLY A 28 11.58 -23.83 9.84
N LEU A 29 10.99 -23.46 10.97
CA LEU A 29 11.31 -24.05 12.28
C LEU A 29 10.98 -25.54 12.33
N TYR A 30 9.83 -25.96 11.78
CA TYR A 30 9.47 -27.36 11.71
C TYR A 30 10.42 -28.15 10.79
N GLY A 31 10.81 -27.58 9.65
CA GLY A 31 11.80 -28.16 8.75
C GLY A 31 13.15 -28.36 9.44
N MET A 32 13.64 -27.34 10.14
CA MET A 32 14.87 -27.43 10.94
C MET A 32 14.75 -28.48 12.05
N TYR A 33 13.62 -28.55 12.74
CA TYR A 33 13.36 -29.57 13.76
C TYR A 33 13.41 -30.99 13.18
N ASN A 34 12.76 -31.21 12.03
CA ASN A 34 12.75 -32.50 11.36
C ASN A 34 14.15 -32.92 10.86
N GLU A 35 14.93 -31.97 10.32
CA GLU A 35 16.30 -32.21 9.88
C GLU A 35 17.21 -32.56 11.06
N ASN A 36 17.13 -31.82 12.17
CA ASN A 36 17.89 -32.16 13.38
C ASN A 36 17.55 -33.57 13.90
N GLN A 37 16.27 -33.95 13.87
CA GLN A 37 15.83 -35.30 14.23
C GLN A 37 16.35 -36.36 13.24
N ALA A 38 16.42 -36.04 11.95
CA ALA A 38 17.00 -36.93 10.95
C ALA A 38 18.52 -37.11 11.18
N GLN A 39 19.22 -36.03 11.49
CA GLN A 39 20.65 -36.05 11.81
C GLN A 39 20.94 -36.86 13.09
N GLU A 40 20.17 -36.67 14.16
CA GLU A 40 20.33 -37.45 15.39
C GLU A 40 20.06 -38.95 15.16
N ARG A 41 19.04 -39.29 14.35
CA ARG A 41 18.76 -40.66 13.93
C ARG A 41 19.95 -41.25 13.15
N ALA A 42 20.54 -40.48 12.24
CA ALA A 42 21.70 -40.90 11.45
C ALA A 42 22.94 -41.12 12.31
N GLU A 43 23.24 -40.20 13.24
CA GLU A 43 24.37 -40.30 14.16
C GLU A 43 24.23 -41.52 15.07
N LYS A 44 23.03 -41.73 15.65
CA LYS A 44 22.75 -42.94 16.45
C LYS A 44 22.90 -44.21 15.63
N ASN A 45 22.48 -44.22 14.36
CA ASN A 45 22.64 -45.38 13.48
C ASN A 45 24.13 -45.63 13.15
N TYR A 46 24.90 -44.57 12.94
CA TYR A 46 26.34 -44.69 12.72
C TYR A 46 27.05 -45.28 13.95
N ASN A 47 26.87 -44.66 15.12
CA ASN A 47 27.58 -45.01 16.34
C ASN A 47 27.15 -46.36 16.93
N LEU A 48 25.85 -46.67 16.90
CA LEU A 48 25.32 -47.86 17.57
C LEU A 48 25.28 -49.10 16.67
N ARG A 49 25.64 -48.98 15.39
CA ARG A 49 25.48 -50.09 14.44
C ARG A 49 26.57 -50.17 13.39
N ILE A 50 26.77 -49.12 12.60
CA ILE A 50 27.76 -49.14 11.51
C ILE A 50 29.16 -49.31 12.10
N LEU A 51 29.48 -48.52 13.13
CA LEU A 51 30.78 -48.57 13.77
C LEU A 51 31.07 -49.94 14.43
N PRO A 52 30.19 -50.52 15.27
CA PRO A 52 30.37 -51.89 15.77
C PRO A 52 30.54 -52.95 14.68
N ALA A 53 29.76 -52.88 13.60
CA ALA A 53 29.83 -53.83 12.49
C ALA A 53 31.20 -53.78 11.79
N ILE A 54 31.66 -52.58 11.45
CA ILE A 54 32.96 -52.36 10.79
C ILE A 54 34.11 -52.78 11.72
N THR A 55 34.03 -52.47 13.01
CA THR A 55 35.09 -52.84 13.97
C THR A 55 35.16 -54.35 14.16
N ALA A 56 34.03 -55.05 14.27
CA ALA A 56 34.01 -56.51 14.35
C ALA A 56 34.57 -57.18 13.08
N ASP A 57 34.18 -56.67 11.90
CA ASP A 57 34.72 -57.13 10.61
C ASP A 57 36.24 -56.90 10.49
N LYS A 58 36.76 -55.77 10.98
CA LYS A 58 38.21 -55.55 11.11
C LYS A 58 38.86 -56.59 12.03
N SER A 59 38.24 -56.92 13.17
CA SER A 59 38.76 -57.93 14.11
C SER A 59 38.85 -59.32 13.46
N ILE A 60 37.80 -59.73 12.76
CA ILE A 60 37.75 -61.02 12.05
C ILE A 60 38.85 -61.11 10.99
N ARG A 61 39.04 -60.05 10.18
CA ARG A 61 40.15 -60.00 9.22
C ARG A 61 41.51 -60.08 9.90
N GLN A 62 41.66 -59.47 11.07
CA GLN A 62 42.91 -59.46 11.82
C GLN A 62 43.26 -60.87 12.32
N ILE A 63 42.28 -61.62 12.85
CA ILE A 63 42.47 -63.02 13.21
C ILE A 63 42.83 -63.86 11.98
N ASN A 64 42.13 -63.70 10.86
CA ASN A 64 42.44 -64.46 9.65
C ASN A 64 43.88 -64.22 9.17
N ARG A 65 44.39 -62.98 9.27
CA ARG A 65 45.80 -62.68 8.97
C ARG A 65 46.75 -63.43 9.91
N ILE A 66 46.47 -63.44 11.21
CA ILE A 66 47.28 -64.17 12.20
C ILE A 66 47.32 -65.67 11.86
N ILE A 67 46.18 -66.28 11.59
CA ILE A 67 46.10 -67.71 11.23
C ILE A 67 46.88 -68.00 9.94
N ILE A 68 46.78 -67.14 8.93
CA ILE A 68 47.55 -67.26 7.68
C ILE A 68 49.06 -67.18 7.97
N GLN A 69 49.51 -66.24 8.80
CA GLN A 69 50.93 -66.12 9.15
C GLN A 69 51.43 -67.33 9.95
N ILE A 70 50.61 -67.90 10.85
CA ILE A 70 50.93 -69.15 11.56
C ILE A 70 51.09 -70.31 10.57
N GLN A 71 50.19 -70.42 9.59
CA GLN A 71 50.27 -71.44 8.54
C GLN A 71 51.52 -71.28 7.68
N PHE A 72 51.92 -70.04 7.34
CA PHE A 72 53.18 -69.81 6.63
C PHE A 72 54.40 -70.12 7.50
N ALA A 73 54.40 -69.75 8.78
CA ALA A 73 55.48 -70.09 9.70
C ALA A 73 55.69 -71.62 9.82
N LEU A 74 54.61 -72.42 9.79
CA LEU A 74 54.68 -73.89 9.79
C LEU A 74 55.36 -74.48 8.53
N GLN A 75 55.44 -73.74 7.43
CA GLN A 75 56.12 -74.19 6.19
C GLN A 75 57.65 -74.05 6.29
N HIS A 76 58.16 -73.35 7.31
CA HIS A 76 59.59 -73.25 7.62
C HIS A 76 60.11 -74.47 8.42
N ASP A 77 59.31 -75.52 8.60
CA ASP A 77 59.75 -76.77 9.23
C ASP A 77 60.93 -77.38 8.45
N PRO A 78 62.14 -77.48 9.03
CA PRO A 78 63.32 -77.96 8.32
C PRO A 78 63.21 -79.40 7.80
N LYS A 79 62.23 -80.17 8.31
CA LYS A 79 61.94 -81.54 7.87
C LYS A 79 60.96 -81.60 6.69
N SER A 80 60.31 -80.49 6.36
CA SER A 80 59.38 -80.38 5.23
C SER A 80 60.10 -80.04 3.93
N ALA A 81 59.58 -80.57 2.81
CA ALA A 81 60.02 -80.14 1.48
C ALA A 81 59.73 -78.65 1.21
N ASP A 82 58.72 -78.08 1.88
CA ASP A 82 58.31 -76.68 1.71
C ASP A 82 59.35 -75.69 2.26
N ALA A 83 60.15 -76.07 3.26
CA ALA A 83 61.13 -75.16 3.86
C ALA A 83 62.21 -74.71 2.86
N ALA A 84 62.54 -75.57 1.88
CA ALA A 84 63.46 -75.23 0.80
C ALA A 84 62.86 -74.21 -0.20
N LEU A 85 61.54 -74.01 -0.19
CA LEU A 85 60.84 -73.04 -1.04
C LEU A 85 60.74 -71.65 -0.39
N HIS A 86 60.98 -71.52 0.92
CA HIS A 86 60.90 -70.27 1.70
C HIS A 86 62.27 -69.72 2.10
N LEU A 87 63.16 -69.56 1.11
CA LEU A 87 64.54 -69.05 1.33
C LEU A 87 64.68 -67.52 1.24
N ASP A 88 63.62 -66.81 0.82
CA ASP A 88 63.65 -65.37 0.58
C ASP A 88 63.57 -64.54 1.88
N HIS A 89 63.17 -65.13 3.00
CA HIS A 89 63.08 -64.45 4.29
C HIS A 89 63.17 -65.44 5.48
N PRO A 90 63.64 -64.99 6.65
CA PRO A 90 63.64 -65.81 7.87
C PRO A 90 62.24 -65.95 8.47
N ILE A 91 62.00 -67.05 9.19
CA ILE A 91 60.75 -67.30 9.94
C ILE A 91 60.36 -66.16 10.89
N ASP A 92 61.34 -65.45 11.46
CA ASP A 92 61.12 -64.30 12.35
C ASP A 92 60.26 -63.20 11.72
N ARG A 93 60.27 -63.08 10.38
CA ARG A 93 59.39 -62.15 9.68
C ARG A 93 57.91 -62.45 9.96
N HIS A 94 57.52 -63.74 9.97
CA HIS A 94 56.15 -64.13 10.29
C HIS A 94 55.83 -63.86 11.76
N PHE A 95 56.75 -64.13 12.69
CA PHE A 95 56.53 -63.84 14.10
C PHE A 95 56.33 -62.34 14.36
N ASN A 96 57.13 -61.48 13.72
CA ASN A 96 56.98 -60.03 13.82
C ASN A 96 55.62 -59.54 13.27
N LEU A 97 55.18 -60.09 12.13
CA LEU A 97 53.86 -59.78 11.57
C LEU A 97 52.73 -60.24 12.49
N ILE A 98 52.84 -61.44 13.07
CA ILE A 98 51.87 -61.96 14.04
C ILE A 98 51.81 -61.07 15.29
N GLU A 99 52.95 -60.64 15.83
CA GLU A 99 53.00 -59.76 17.00
C GLU A 99 52.36 -58.38 16.71
N GLN A 100 52.63 -57.83 15.52
CA GLN A 100 51.98 -56.61 15.05
C GLN A 100 50.46 -56.80 14.93
N ASP A 101 50.04 -57.91 14.33
CA ASP A 101 48.65 -58.26 14.12
C ASP A 101 47.90 -58.50 15.44
N LEU A 102 48.54 -59.14 16.43
CA LEU A 102 48.02 -59.30 17.80
C LEU A 102 47.88 -57.97 18.52
N THR A 103 48.84 -57.05 18.32
CA THR A 103 48.75 -55.69 18.89
C THR A 103 47.57 -54.92 18.30
N GLN A 104 47.37 -55.00 16.98
CA GLN A 104 46.24 -54.38 16.31
C GLN A 104 44.90 -55.03 16.71
N LEU A 105 44.89 -56.36 16.88
CA LEU A 105 43.73 -57.11 17.37
C LEU A 105 43.34 -56.63 18.77
N LYS A 106 44.30 -56.49 19.69
CA LYS A 106 44.05 -55.98 21.06
C LYS A 106 43.45 -54.57 21.05
N LYS A 107 43.90 -53.71 20.13
CA LYS A 107 43.29 -52.38 19.96
C LYS A 107 41.84 -52.46 19.48
N LEU A 108 41.57 -53.29 18.46
CA LEU A 108 40.21 -53.51 17.95
C LEU A 108 39.30 -54.13 18.98
N HIS A 109 39.81 -55.05 19.81
CA HIS A 109 39.11 -55.63 20.94
C HIS A 109 38.66 -54.54 21.92
N ALA A 110 39.58 -53.66 22.33
CA ALA A 110 39.27 -52.55 23.23
C ALA A 110 38.22 -51.61 22.61
N GLU A 111 38.38 -51.23 21.33
CA GLU A 111 37.40 -50.42 20.61
C GLU A 111 36.02 -51.09 20.58
N LEU A 112 35.94 -52.35 20.15
CA LEU A 112 34.67 -53.08 20.07
C LEU A 112 34.05 -53.32 21.46
N SER A 113 34.85 -53.49 22.50
CA SER A 113 34.39 -53.67 23.88
C SER A 113 33.67 -52.43 24.42
N ALA A 114 34.11 -51.23 24.01
CA ALA A 114 33.54 -49.96 24.43
C ALA A 114 32.26 -49.59 23.65
N LEU A 115 32.10 -50.13 22.44
CA LEU A 115 30.93 -49.88 21.61
C LEU A 115 29.69 -50.60 22.17
N LYS A 116 28.52 -49.97 22.00
CA LYS A 116 27.20 -50.53 22.36
C LYS A 116 26.27 -50.52 21.16
N HIS A 117 25.40 -51.52 21.11
CA HIS A 117 24.28 -51.58 20.19
C HIS A 117 22.98 -51.19 20.90
N ARG A 118 21.95 -50.81 20.12
CA ARG A 118 20.61 -50.46 20.63
C ARG A 118 19.89 -51.60 21.33
N THR A 119 20.23 -52.85 20.98
CA THR A 119 19.52 -54.05 21.40
C THR A 119 20.39 -54.89 22.33
N GLU A 120 19.78 -55.44 23.37
CA GLU A 120 20.47 -56.29 24.34
C GLU A 120 21.05 -57.54 23.66
N GLU A 121 20.31 -58.14 22.74
CA GLU A 121 20.75 -59.29 21.96
C GLU A 121 22.06 -59.02 21.20
N ALA A 122 22.18 -57.87 20.54
CA ALA A 122 23.40 -57.51 19.83
C ALA A 122 24.56 -57.21 20.77
N ASN A 123 24.29 -56.64 21.94
CA ASN A 123 25.31 -56.46 22.97
C ASN A 123 25.81 -57.81 23.50
N GLN A 124 24.92 -58.78 23.72
CA GLN A 124 25.29 -60.10 24.18
C GLN A 124 26.11 -60.87 23.13
N LEU A 125 25.70 -60.85 21.86
CA LEU A 125 26.47 -61.47 20.77
C LEU A 125 27.85 -60.84 20.60
N ARG A 126 27.96 -59.52 20.75
CA ARG A 126 29.24 -58.81 20.75
C ARG A 126 30.14 -59.26 21.91
N LEU A 127 29.61 -59.39 23.12
CA LEU A 127 30.37 -59.88 24.27
C LEU A 127 30.81 -61.34 24.10
N ASN A 128 29.95 -62.19 23.53
CA ASN A 128 30.31 -63.57 23.20
C ASN A 128 31.44 -63.62 22.17
N LEU A 129 31.37 -62.80 21.11
CA LEU A 129 32.43 -62.68 20.12
C LEU A 129 33.77 -62.30 20.77
N LEU A 130 33.79 -61.27 21.61
CA LEU A 130 34.99 -60.84 22.35
C LEU A 130 35.52 -61.93 23.28
N SER A 131 34.64 -62.67 23.95
CA SER A 131 35.03 -63.79 24.82
C SER A 131 35.69 -64.92 24.02
N PHE A 132 35.13 -65.29 22.87
CA PHE A 132 35.70 -66.34 22.03
C PHE A 132 36.99 -65.89 21.33
N GLU A 133 37.13 -64.59 21.03
CA GLU A 133 38.38 -64.00 20.56
C GLU A 133 39.50 -64.19 21.59
N ASN A 134 39.25 -63.83 22.85
CA ASN A 134 40.23 -64.01 23.92
C ASN A 134 40.58 -65.48 24.11
N GLN A 135 39.60 -66.39 24.14
CA GLN A 135 39.87 -67.84 24.26
C GLN A 135 40.67 -68.38 23.06
N LEU A 136 40.42 -67.89 21.85
CA LEU A 136 41.19 -68.27 20.66
C LEU A 136 42.63 -67.78 20.79
N VAL A 137 42.83 -66.53 21.22
CA VAL A 137 44.15 -65.92 21.34
C VAL A 137 44.97 -66.55 22.48
N ASP A 138 44.43 -66.52 23.69
CA ASP A 138 45.15 -66.85 24.91
C ASP A 138 45.34 -68.36 25.06
N ASP A 139 44.32 -69.17 24.74
CA ASP A 139 44.39 -70.61 24.94
C ASP A 139 45.02 -71.36 23.77
N THR A 140 45.11 -70.75 22.58
CA THR A 140 45.59 -71.46 21.38
C THR A 140 46.65 -70.72 20.58
N ILE A 141 46.41 -69.48 20.15
CA ILE A 141 47.35 -68.76 19.27
C ILE A 141 48.67 -68.49 19.98
N ILE A 142 48.65 -67.94 21.20
CA ILE A 142 49.87 -67.62 21.95
C ILE A 142 50.69 -68.88 22.27
N PRO A 143 50.10 -69.95 22.85
CA PRO A 143 50.82 -71.21 23.07
C PRO A 143 51.39 -71.81 21.78
N LEU A 144 50.62 -71.79 20.68
CA LEU A 144 51.04 -72.32 19.39
C LEU A 144 52.27 -71.57 18.83
N ILE A 145 52.27 -70.24 18.91
CA ILE A 145 53.42 -69.42 18.52
C ILE A 145 54.63 -69.75 19.41
N SER A 146 54.43 -69.95 20.72
CA SER A 146 55.50 -70.35 21.63
C SER A 146 56.12 -71.70 21.23
N THR A 147 55.30 -72.69 20.88
CA THR A 147 55.75 -74.01 20.40
C THR A 147 56.51 -73.90 19.07
N LEU A 148 56.05 -73.05 18.15
CA LEU A 148 56.75 -72.75 16.90
C LEU A 148 58.11 -72.08 17.16
N LYS A 149 58.18 -71.11 18.06
CA LYS A 149 59.43 -70.43 18.44
C LYS A 149 60.44 -71.37 19.10
N SER A 150 60.00 -72.43 19.78
CA SER A 150 60.90 -73.48 20.29
C SER A 150 61.37 -74.48 19.23
N GLY A 151 60.90 -74.36 17.98
CA GLY A 151 61.26 -75.25 16.87
C GLY A 151 60.51 -76.58 16.84
N ASP A 152 59.47 -76.75 17.65
CA ASP A 152 58.66 -77.98 17.69
C ASP A 152 57.49 -77.90 16.69
N PHE A 153 57.83 -77.98 15.41
CA PHE A 153 56.87 -77.86 14.31
C PHE A 153 55.83 -78.98 14.27
N GLU A 154 56.17 -80.17 14.76
CA GLU A 154 55.29 -81.34 14.76
C GLU A 154 54.15 -81.12 15.77
N LYS A 155 54.50 -80.78 17.02
CA LYS A 155 53.53 -80.42 18.03
C LYS A 155 52.71 -79.20 17.64
N ALA A 156 53.32 -78.16 17.06
CA ALA A 156 52.59 -77.00 16.58
C ALA A 156 51.53 -77.37 15.52
N ARG A 157 51.84 -78.30 14.61
CA ARG A 157 50.88 -78.78 13.60
C ARG A 157 49.72 -79.55 14.24
N ILE A 158 50.01 -80.38 15.26
CA ILE A 158 48.99 -81.06 16.07
C ILE A 158 48.10 -80.04 16.79
N ASP A 159 48.69 -79.07 17.48
CA ASP A 159 47.97 -78.04 18.24
C ASP A 159 47.12 -77.15 17.31
N LEU A 160 47.60 -76.83 16.11
CA LEU A 160 46.83 -76.13 15.09
C LEU A 160 45.51 -76.87 14.78
N ILE A 161 45.59 -78.18 14.53
CA ILE A 161 44.44 -79.00 14.12
C ILE A 161 43.53 -79.32 15.31
N THR A 162 44.10 -79.66 16.45
CA THR A 162 43.36 -80.21 17.60
C THR A 162 42.88 -79.14 18.58
N GLN A 163 43.56 -78.00 18.67
CA GLN A 163 43.22 -76.91 19.59
C GLN A 163 42.73 -75.67 18.85
N LEU A 164 43.51 -75.13 17.91
CA LEU A 164 43.21 -73.85 17.27
C LEU A 164 41.99 -73.94 16.35
N VAL A 165 41.94 -74.91 15.43
CA VAL A 165 40.85 -75.03 14.45
C VAL A 165 39.47 -75.15 15.11
N PRO A 166 39.25 -75.99 16.15
CA PRO A 166 37.98 -76.03 16.86
C PRO A 166 37.56 -74.69 17.49
N LYS A 167 38.50 -73.96 18.12
CA LYS A 167 38.21 -72.63 18.69
C LYS A 167 37.96 -71.58 17.60
N LEU A 168 38.70 -71.64 16.50
CA LEU A 168 38.50 -70.77 15.34
C LEU A 168 37.10 -70.96 14.75
N ASN A 169 36.60 -72.19 14.66
CA ASN A 169 35.24 -72.47 14.22
C ASN A 169 34.19 -71.90 15.18
N THR A 170 34.42 -71.97 16.50
CA THR A 170 33.53 -71.37 17.50
C THR A 170 33.52 -69.84 17.40
N PHE A 171 34.70 -69.21 17.29
CA PHE A 171 34.83 -67.77 17.04
C PHE A 171 34.13 -67.38 15.73
N SER A 172 34.37 -68.11 14.64
CA SER A 172 33.75 -67.83 13.34
C SER A 172 32.24 -67.93 13.39
N LYS A 173 31.66 -68.89 14.13
CA LYS A 173 30.21 -68.98 14.34
C LYS A 173 29.69 -67.76 15.09
N ALA A 174 30.34 -67.36 16.17
CA ALA A 174 29.95 -66.18 16.94
C ALA A 174 30.04 -64.89 16.10
N ALA A 175 31.10 -64.76 15.30
CA ALA A 175 31.30 -63.67 14.35
C ALA A 175 30.18 -63.60 13.32
N SER A 176 29.86 -64.73 12.68
CA SER A 176 28.77 -64.83 11.71
C SER A 176 27.42 -64.49 12.34
N SER A 177 27.10 -65.01 13.52
CA SER A 177 25.84 -64.69 14.22
C SER A 177 25.73 -63.20 14.55
N TYR A 178 26.83 -62.58 14.99
CA TYR A 178 26.85 -61.13 15.26
C TYR A 178 26.66 -60.31 13.98
N GLN A 179 27.38 -60.64 12.90
CA GLN A 179 27.25 -59.97 11.60
C GLN A 179 25.87 -60.17 10.97
N GLU A 180 25.29 -61.35 11.08
CA GLU A 180 23.95 -61.68 10.60
C GLU A 180 22.89 -60.88 11.35
N LEU A 181 22.98 -60.75 12.67
CA LEU A 181 22.04 -59.91 13.44
C LEU A 181 22.14 -58.43 13.01
N LEU A 182 23.36 -57.91 12.84
CA LEU A 182 23.57 -56.53 12.43
C LEU A 182 23.01 -56.26 11.02
N SER A 183 23.19 -57.19 10.08
CA SER A 183 22.74 -57.09 8.68
C SER A 183 21.27 -57.45 8.46
N GLY A 184 20.74 -58.45 9.15
CA GLY A 184 19.31 -58.83 9.09
C GLY A 184 18.40 -57.77 9.67
N ASN A 185 18.84 -57.08 10.74
CA ASN A 185 18.14 -55.91 11.26
C ASN A 185 18.18 -54.72 10.28
N LEU A 186 19.09 -54.66 9.30
CA LEU A 186 19.27 -53.45 8.46
C LEU A 186 18.04 -53.28 7.59
N ASN A 187 17.59 -54.37 6.97
CA ASN A 187 16.46 -54.34 6.06
C ASN A 187 15.13 -54.07 6.80
N LYS A 188 14.88 -54.76 7.91
CA LYS A 188 13.64 -54.59 8.68
C LYS A 188 13.52 -53.19 9.28
N GLU A 189 14.59 -52.69 9.89
CA GLU A 189 14.59 -51.38 10.53
C GLU A 189 14.57 -50.26 9.48
N ASN A 190 15.26 -50.41 8.35
CA ASN A 190 15.20 -49.44 7.24
C ASN A 190 13.79 -49.29 6.68
N ILE A 191 12.99 -50.37 6.60
CA ILE A 191 11.59 -50.27 6.15
C ILE A 191 10.76 -49.43 7.13
N HIS A 192 10.91 -49.66 8.44
CA HIS A 192 10.21 -48.86 9.46
C HIS A 192 10.68 -47.40 9.49
N HIS A 193 11.99 -47.15 9.36
CA HIS A 193 12.54 -45.79 9.30
C HIS A 193 12.10 -45.05 8.04
N ARG A 194 12.03 -45.73 6.88
CA ARG A 194 11.50 -45.14 5.63
C ARG A 194 10.03 -44.75 5.77
N ALA A 195 9.19 -45.62 6.33
CA ALA A 195 7.78 -45.30 6.54
C ALA A 195 7.58 -44.11 7.50
N ALA A 196 8.41 -44.01 8.55
CA ALA A 196 8.38 -42.86 9.45
C ALA A 196 8.79 -41.56 8.74
N VAL A 197 9.89 -41.59 7.97
CA VAL A 197 10.37 -40.44 7.19
C VAL A 197 9.35 -40.02 6.12
N GLU A 198 8.75 -40.97 5.40
CA GLU A 198 7.72 -40.67 4.41
C GLU A 198 6.49 -40.03 5.04
N ARG A 199 6.04 -40.52 6.21
CA ARG A 199 4.93 -39.92 6.95
C ARG A 199 5.26 -38.48 7.37
N ASP A 200 6.47 -38.25 7.90
CA ASP A 200 6.90 -36.92 8.33
C ASP A 200 6.97 -35.95 7.14
N ASN A 201 7.44 -36.43 5.98
CA ASN A 201 7.47 -35.67 4.72
C ASN A 201 6.07 -35.37 4.18
N TRP A 202 5.15 -36.33 4.18
CA TRP A 202 3.76 -36.12 3.76
C TRP A 202 3.04 -35.14 4.69
N PHE A 203 3.26 -35.23 6.00
CA PHE A 203 2.72 -34.29 6.97
C PHE A 203 3.25 -32.88 6.72
N TYR A 204 4.57 -32.73 6.52
CA TYR A 204 5.18 -31.45 6.18
C TYR A 204 4.66 -30.85 4.86
N GLY A 205 4.58 -31.68 3.81
CA GLY A 205 4.02 -31.28 2.52
C GLY A 205 2.55 -30.85 2.62
N GLY A 206 1.75 -31.57 3.41
CA GLY A 206 0.36 -31.19 3.72
C GLY A 206 0.27 -29.84 4.43
N LEU A 207 1.16 -29.59 5.39
CA LEU A 207 1.22 -28.32 6.13
C LEU A 207 1.59 -27.15 5.21
N MET A 208 2.51 -27.35 4.25
CA MET A 208 2.81 -26.35 3.21
C MET A 208 1.60 -26.04 2.33
N VAL A 209 0.88 -27.07 1.88
CA VAL A 209 -0.30 -26.89 1.02
C VAL A 209 -1.40 -26.13 1.79
N VAL A 210 -1.66 -26.48 3.04
CA VAL A 210 -2.65 -25.77 3.88
C VAL A 210 -2.24 -24.30 4.11
N ALA A 211 -0.97 -24.05 4.43
CA ALA A 211 -0.46 -22.69 4.60
C ALA A 211 -0.62 -21.87 3.31
N LEU A 212 -0.29 -22.46 2.16
CA LEU A 212 -0.45 -21.83 0.85
C LEU A 212 -1.91 -21.50 0.54
N LEU A 213 -2.82 -22.46 0.75
CA LEU A 213 -4.25 -22.26 0.54
C LEU A 213 -4.83 -21.17 1.45
N MET A 214 -4.38 -21.10 2.71
CA MET A 214 -4.77 -20.05 3.66
C MET A 214 -4.31 -18.66 3.18
N VAL A 215 -3.06 -18.53 2.74
CA VAL A 215 -2.53 -17.26 2.22
C VAL A 215 -3.27 -16.84 0.95
N ILE A 216 -3.48 -17.77 0.01
CA ILE A 216 -4.26 -17.50 -1.21
C ILE A 216 -5.71 -17.11 -0.88
N GLY A 217 -6.35 -17.81 0.05
CA GLY A 217 -7.72 -17.54 0.46
C GLY A 217 -7.89 -16.14 1.07
N ILE A 218 -6.98 -15.75 1.95
CA ILE A 218 -6.99 -14.41 2.57
C ILE A 218 -6.64 -13.34 1.53
N ALA A 219 -5.65 -13.57 0.68
CA ALA A 219 -5.31 -12.65 -0.40
C ALA A 219 -6.50 -12.42 -1.34
N PHE A 220 -7.18 -13.50 -1.76
CA PHE A 220 -8.37 -13.42 -2.59
C PHE A 220 -9.50 -12.64 -1.91
N TRP A 221 -9.74 -12.87 -0.62
CA TRP A 221 -10.73 -12.13 0.17
C TRP A 221 -10.42 -10.62 0.21
N VAL A 222 -9.17 -10.24 0.49
CA VAL A 222 -8.72 -8.83 0.52
C VAL A 222 -8.83 -8.18 -0.86
N ILE A 223 -8.39 -8.86 -1.93
CA ILE A 223 -8.47 -8.36 -3.31
C ILE A 223 -9.92 -8.14 -3.73
N LYS A 224 -10.82 -9.08 -3.41
CA LYS A 224 -12.25 -8.98 -3.78
C LYS A 224 -12.90 -7.76 -3.15
N GLU A 225 -12.59 -7.46 -1.89
CA GLU A 225 -13.17 -6.34 -1.17
C GLU A 225 -12.61 -4.99 -1.66
N LEU A 226 -11.29 -4.92 -1.88
CA LEU A 226 -10.63 -3.77 -2.50
C LEU A 226 -11.19 -3.46 -3.89
N ALA A 227 -11.32 -4.48 -4.73
CA ALA A 227 -11.87 -4.33 -6.08
C ALA A 227 -13.31 -3.82 -6.07
N LYS A 228 -14.13 -4.25 -5.11
CA LYS A 228 -15.52 -3.76 -4.96
C LYS A 228 -15.54 -2.27 -4.60
N GLY A 229 -14.74 -1.85 -3.62
CA GLY A 229 -14.68 -0.44 -3.20
C GLY A 229 -14.11 0.47 -4.29
N LEU A 230 -13.06 0.00 -4.99
CA LEU A 230 -12.44 0.76 -6.08
C LEU A 230 -13.38 0.94 -7.27
N ARG A 231 -14.14 -0.10 -7.65
CA ARG A 231 -15.18 0.01 -8.69
C ARG A 231 -16.28 1.01 -8.34
N ALA A 232 -16.68 1.08 -7.07
CA ALA A 232 -17.67 2.07 -6.63
C ALA A 232 -17.13 3.50 -6.75
N ALA A 233 -15.85 3.72 -6.40
CA ALA A 233 -15.21 5.03 -6.53
C ALA A 233 -15.03 5.43 -8.01
N ASP A 234 -14.66 4.49 -8.86
CA ASP A 234 -14.55 4.68 -10.31
C ASP A 234 -15.90 5.06 -10.95
N GLN A 235 -16.97 4.33 -10.61
CA GLN A 235 -18.33 4.66 -11.05
C GLN A 235 -18.75 6.07 -10.62
N MET A 236 -18.41 6.47 -9.40
CA MET A 236 -18.67 7.82 -8.91
C MET A 236 -17.95 8.88 -9.74
N ALA A 237 -16.67 8.68 -9.99
CA ALA A 237 -15.88 9.60 -10.81
C ALA A 237 -16.45 9.74 -12.23
N ILE A 238 -16.91 8.63 -12.83
CA ILE A 238 -17.57 8.62 -14.13
C ILE A 238 -18.88 9.42 -14.09
N SER A 239 -19.76 9.20 -13.11
CA SER A 239 -21.01 9.98 -12.99
C SER A 239 -20.75 11.46 -12.76
N LEU A 240 -19.79 11.83 -11.92
CA LEU A 240 -19.38 13.22 -11.74
C LEU A 240 -18.88 13.85 -13.05
N SER A 241 -18.06 13.13 -13.82
CA SER A 241 -17.56 13.64 -15.12
C SER A 241 -18.65 13.86 -16.16
N LYS A 242 -19.78 13.14 -16.04
CA LYS A 242 -20.96 13.27 -16.91
C LYS A 242 -21.95 14.33 -16.42
N GLY A 243 -21.72 14.92 -15.24
CA GLY A 243 -22.66 15.86 -14.61
C GLY A 243 -23.87 15.19 -13.96
N GLU A 244 -23.84 13.86 -13.76
CA GLU A 244 -24.91 13.10 -13.11
C GLU A 244 -24.80 13.23 -11.58
N LEU A 245 -25.36 14.31 -11.02
CA LEU A 245 -25.29 14.61 -9.58
C LEU A 245 -26.52 14.15 -8.78
N ASP A 246 -27.49 13.51 -9.43
CA ASP A 246 -28.77 13.08 -8.82
C ASP A 246 -28.72 11.69 -8.15
N SER A 247 -27.66 10.92 -8.38
CA SER A 247 -27.56 9.54 -7.92
C SER A 247 -26.70 9.44 -6.64
N PRO A 248 -27.30 9.31 -5.44
CA PRO A 248 -26.54 9.02 -4.23
C PRO A 248 -25.99 7.58 -4.26
N ILE A 249 -24.81 7.38 -3.70
CA ILE A 249 -24.18 6.06 -3.62
C ILE A 249 -24.42 5.44 -2.25
N ASN A 250 -24.78 4.16 -2.23
CA ASN A 250 -24.90 3.40 -0.99
C ASN A 250 -23.51 3.01 -0.46
N ILE A 251 -22.96 3.81 0.45
CA ILE A 251 -21.64 3.58 1.06
C ILE A 251 -21.77 2.54 2.17
N THR A 252 -21.56 1.29 1.80
CA THR A 252 -21.60 0.15 2.75
C THR A 252 -20.27 -0.11 3.45
N SER A 253 -19.16 0.34 2.88
CA SER A 253 -17.83 0.15 3.49
C SER A 253 -17.57 1.13 4.63
N LYS A 254 -16.86 0.64 5.65
CA LYS A 254 -16.39 1.43 6.82
C LYS A 254 -14.87 1.56 6.87
N ASP A 255 -14.17 1.05 5.87
CA ASP A 255 -12.72 1.18 5.72
C ASP A 255 -12.32 2.50 5.03
N GLU A 256 -11.04 2.63 4.69
CA GLU A 256 -10.48 3.81 4.04
C GLU A 256 -11.14 4.08 2.67
N LEU A 257 -11.56 3.06 1.91
CA LEU A 257 -12.33 3.26 0.67
C LEU A 257 -13.73 3.81 0.97
N GLY A 258 -14.38 3.33 2.03
CA GLY A 258 -15.63 3.91 2.51
C GLY A 258 -15.50 5.40 2.87
N MET A 259 -14.38 5.79 3.47
CA MET A 259 -14.08 7.19 3.78
C MET A 259 -13.88 8.03 2.50
N ILE A 260 -13.12 7.52 1.52
CA ILE A 260 -12.95 8.19 0.22
C ILE A 260 -14.29 8.39 -0.49
N LEU A 261 -15.14 7.36 -0.52
CA LEU A 261 -16.48 7.45 -1.11
C LEU A 261 -17.34 8.52 -0.42
N ARG A 262 -17.25 8.68 0.90
CA ARG A 262 -17.97 9.75 1.62
C ARG A 262 -17.48 11.14 1.25
N HIS A 263 -16.17 11.31 1.07
CA HIS A 263 -15.60 12.59 0.64
C HIS A 263 -16.02 12.94 -0.79
N LEU A 264 -16.03 11.95 -1.70
CA LEU A 264 -16.54 12.14 -3.06
C LEU A 264 -18.03 12.48 -3.07
N ASP A 265 -18.86 11.84 -2.23
CA ASP A 265 -20.28 12.17 -2.12
C ASP A 265 -20.52 13.57 -1.56
N LYS A 266 -19.70 14.01 -0.60
CA LYS A 266 -19.75 15.39 -0.14
C LYS A 266 -19.37 16.39 -1.24
N ALA A 267 -18.39 16.06 -2.08
CA ALA A 267 -18.03 16.88 -3.24
C ALA A 267 -19.15 16.93 -4.29
N ARG A 268 -19.81 15.80 -4.58
CA ARG A 268 -21.01 15.72 -5.43
C ARG A 268 -22.10 16.67 -4.95
N GLU A 269 -22.40 16.63 -3.65
CA GLU A 269 -23.45 17.46 -3.05
C GLU A 269 -23.12 18.96 -3.14
N ASN A 270 -21.88 19.35 -2.83
CA ASN A 270 -21.45 20.74 -2.93
C ASN A 270 -21.52 21.26 -4.39
N LEU A 271 -21.16 20.42 -5.37
CA LEU A 271 -21.25 20.78 -6.79
C LEU A 271 -22.73 20.95 -7.21
N ARG A 272 -23.62 20.07 -6.74
CA ARG A 272 -25.06 20.16 -6.98
C ARG A 272 -25.64 21.46 -6.42
N GLU A 273 -25.30 21.79 -5.17
CA GLU A 273 -25.74 23.03 -4.53
C GLU A 273 -25.24 24.27 -5.28
N THR A 274 -23.98 24.25 -5.72
CA THR A 274 -23.40 25.34 -6.52
C THR A 274 -24.16 25.53 -7.84
N LEU A 275 -24.44 24.45 -8.58
CA LEU A 275 -25.22 24.52 -9.82
C LEU A 275 -26.65 25.00 -9.60
N LYS A 276 -27.29 24.61 -8.48
CA LYS A 276 -28.62 25.12 -8.10
C LYS A 276 -28.60 26.62 -7.84
N SER A 277 -27.59 27.13 -7.13
CA SER A 277 -27.43 28.57 -6.89
C SER A 277 -27.18 29.34 -8.18
N ILE A 278 -26.36 28.81 -9.10
CA ILE A 278 -26.16 29.38 -10.44
C ILE A 278 -27.51 29.44 -11.19
N GLY A 279 -28.27 28.34 -11.21
CA GLY A 279 -29.58 28.30 -11.84
C GLY A 279 -30.55 29.35 -11.27
N SER A 280 -30.60 29.49 -9.94
CA SER A 280 -31.42 30.51 -9.28
C SER A 280 -30.97 31.93 -9.63
N ALA A 281 -29.67 32.20 -9.67
CA ALA A 281 -29.13 33.50 -10.05
C ALA A 281 -29.43 33.83 -11.51
N SER A 282 -29.37 32.85 -12.42
CA SER A 282 -29.76 33.03 -13.82
C SER A 282 -31.24 33.38 -13.99
N VAL A 283 -32.13 32.78 -13.19
CA VAL A 283 -33.57 33.14 -13.21
C VAL A 283 -33.79 34.57 -12.71
N GLN A 284 -33.12 34.98 -11.62
CA GLN A 284 -33.21 36.35 -11.12
C GLN A 284 -32.68 37.37 -12.13
N LEU A 285 -31.56 37.05 -12.80
CA LEU A 285 -31.00 37.90 -13.84
C LEU A 285 -31.96 38.03 -15.04
N ALA A 286 -32.62 36.95 -15.44
CA ALA A 286 -33.63 36.99 -16.51
C ALA A 286 -34.82 37.88 -16.13
N ALA A 287 -35.35 37.75 -14.92
CA ALA A 287 -36.42 38.61 -14.40
C ALA A 287 -35.99 40.10 -14.35
N ALA A 288 -34.78 40.40 -13.86
CA ALA A 288 -34.27 41.77 -13.82
C ALA A 288 -34.09 42.37 -15.23
N ALA A 289 -33.71 41.54 -16.21
CA ALA A 289 -33.62 41.96 -17.60
C ALA A 289 -35.00 42.28 -18.20
N GLU A 290 -36.02 41.48 -17.91
CA GLU A 290 -37.41 41.76 -18.31
C GLU A 290 -37.94 43.05 -17.67
N GLU A 291 -37.69 43.26 -16.38
CA GLU A 291 -38.06 44.51 -15.68
C GLU A 291 -37.35 45.73 -16.28
N THR A 292 -36.05 45.62 -16.55
CA THR A 292 -35.28 46.70 -17.21
C THR A 292 -35.82 47.01 -18.59
N SER A 293 -36.22 46.00 -19.37
CA SER A 293 -36.85 46.17 -20.67
C SER A 293 -38.19 46.91 -20.56
N ALA A 294 -39.02 46.55 -19.59
CA ALA A 294 -40.30 47.22 -19.33
C ALA A 294 -40.11 48.69 -18.90
N VAL A 295 -39.18 48.98 -17.99
CA VAL A 295 -38.85 50.34 -17.56
C VAL A 295 -38.29 51.17 -18.72
N SER A 296 -37.46 50.58 -19.58
CA SER A 296 -36.94 51.25 -20.77
C SER A 296 -38.05 51.62 -21.74
N ALA A 297 -39.02 50.72 -21.96
CA ALA A 297 -40.18 51.00 -22.81
C ALA A 297 -41.08 52.12 -22.23
N GLN A 298 -41.32 52.12 -20.92
CA GLN A 298 -42.06 53.20 -20.26
C GLN A 298 -41.31 54.54 -20.35
N THR A 299 -39.98 54.50 -20.22
CA THR A 299 -39.14 55.70 -20.35
C THR A 299 -39.20 56.26 -21.76
N ASP A 300 -39.13 55.43 -22.81
CA ASP A 300 -39.32 55.89 -24.21
C ASP A 300 -40.67 56.58 -24.39
N GLN A 301 -41.74 56.00 -23.84
CA GLN A 301 -43.07 56.62 -23.89
C GLN A 301 -43.11 57.97 -23.15
N GLY A 302 -42.51 58.07 -21.96
CA GLY A 302 -42.42 59.31 -21.20
C GLY A 302 -41.62 60.39 -21.93
N VAL A 303 -40.51 60.03 -22.57
CA VAL A 303 -39.69 60.94 -23.39
C VAL A 303 -40.49 61.46 -24.59
N ARG A 304 -41.26 60.60 -25.28
CA ARG A 304 -42.15 61.04 -26.38
C ARG A 304 -43.21 62.02 -25.90
N GLN A 305 -43.80 61.80 -24.72
CA GLN A 305 -44.78 62.71 -24.15
C GLN A 305 -44.14 64.06 -23.76
N GLN A 306 -42.97 64.03 -23.13
CA GLN A 306 -42.23 65.23 -22.79
C GLN A 306 -41.81 66.03 -24.04
N GLN A 307 -41.47 65.33 -25.13
CA GLN A 307 -41.20 65.96 -26.43
C GLN A 307 -42.43 66.73 -26.93
N GLN A 308 -43.62 66.12 -26.89
CA GLN A 308 -44.88 66.77 -27.29
C GLN A 308 -45.20 67.99 -26.40
N GLU A 309 -45.02 67.87 -25.09
CA GLU A 309 -45.20 68.99 -24.16
C GLU A 309 -44.21 70.14 -24.46
N THR A 310 -42.96 69.80 -24.80
CA THR A 310 -41.95 70.80 -25.17
C THR A 310 -42.31 71.50 -26.48
N GLU A 311 -42.85 70.78 -27.47
CA GLU A 311 -43.39 71.37 -28.71
C GLU A 311 -44.56 72.32 -28.43
N MET A 312 -45.47 71.96 -27.52
CA MET A 312 -46.56 72.85 -27.09
C MET A 312 -46.04 74.10 -26.36
N VAL A 313 -45.05 73.95 -25.48
CA VAL A 313 -44.42 75.11 -24.82
C VAL A 313 -43.73 76.02 -25.84
N ALA A 314 -43.04 75.46 -26.83
CA ALA A 314 -42.44 76.25 -27.91
C ALA A 314 -43.50 77.00 -28.73
N ALA A 315 -44.63 76.37 -29.01
CA ALA A 315 -45.77 77.03 -29.67
C ALA A 315 -46.33 78.17 -28.80
N ALA A 316 -46.54 77.93 -27.50
CA ALA A 316 -47.00 78.96 -26.57
C ALA A 316 -46.00 80.12 -26.43
N MET A 317 -44.69 79.85 -26.48
CA MET A 317 -43.66 80.88 -26.50
C MET A 317 -43.70 81.73 -27.78
N ASN A 318 -44.00 81.13 -28.95
CA ASN A 318 -44.22 81.88 -30.18
C ASN A 318 -45.45 82.81 -30.06
N GLU A 319 -46.57 82.31 -29.52
CA GLU A 319 -47.77 83.12 -29.30
C GLU A 319 -47.53 84.23 -28.27
N MET A 320 -46.81 83.92 -27.20
CA MET A 320 -46.42 84.90 -26.18
C MET A 320 -45.49 85.98 -26.75
N SER A 321 -44.54 85.60 -27.61
CA SER A 321 -43.68 86.56 -28.32
C SER A 321 -44.47 87.48 -29.24
N ALA A 322 -45.49 86.96 -29.94
CA ALA A 322 -46.40 87.78 -30.75
C ALA A 322 -47.20 88.75 -29.88
N THR A 323 -47.71 88.28 -28.73
CA THR A 323 -48.44 89.11 -27.77
C THR A 323 -47.57 90.22 -27.19
N VAL A 324 -46.31 89.93 -26.84
CA VAL A 324 -45.35 90.94 -26.38
C VAL A 324 -45.08 91.98 -27.47
N HIS A 325 -44.98 91.56 -28.74
CA HIS A 325 -44.85 92.47 -29.86
C HIS A 325 -46.06 93.40 -30.01
N ASP A 326 -47.28 92.86 -29.89
CA ASP A 326 -48.53 93.64 -29.92
C ASP A 326 -48.63 94.62 -28.74
N ILE A 327 -48.24 94.19 -27.53
CA ILE A 327 -48.17 95.07 -26.35
C ILE A 327 -47.18 96.21 -26.57
N ALA A 328 -45.98 95.91 -27.10
CA ALA A 328 -44.98 96.93 -27.42
C ALA A 328 -45.50 97.94 -28.46
N ARG A 329 -46.21 97.45 -29.50
CA ARG A 329 -46.85 98.31 -30.50
C ARG A 329 -47.93 99.19 -29.88
N ASN A 330 -48.83 98.62 -29.09
CA ASN A 330 -49.89 99.37 -28.41
C ASN A 330 -49.32 100.42 -27.44
N ALA A 331 -48.23 100.11 -26.73
CA ALA A 331 -47.53 101.06 -25.87
C ALA A 331 -46.91 102.22 -26.67
N ALA A 332 -46.32 101.92 -27.84
CA ALA A 332 -45.80 102.94 -28.74
C ALA A 332 -46.91 103.85 -29.30
N ASP A 333 -48.02 103.26 -29.73
CA ASP A 333 -49.20 103.99 -30.22
C ASP A 333 -49.81 104.88 -29.12
N ALA A 334 -49.94 104.36 -27.90
CA ALA A 334 -50.42 105.11 -26.74
C ALA A 334 -49.49 106.29 -26.39
N SER A 335 -48.17 106.07 -26.42
CA SER A 335 -47.16 107.13 -26.23
C SER A 335 -47.28 108.23 -27.29
N ALA A 336 -47.43 107.85 -28.56
CA ALA A 336 -47.64 108.80 -29.66
C ALA A 336 -48.95 109.60 -29.51
N ALA A 337 -50.04 108.94 -29.09
CA ALA A 337 -51.31 109.61 -28.82
C ALA A 337 -51.21 110.58 -27.65
N ALA A 338 -50.53 110.20 -26.56
CA ALA A 338 -50.27 111.08 -25.42
C ALA A 338 -49.44 112.31 -25.83
N SER A 339 -48.41 112.13 -26.67
CA SER A 339 -47.63 113.24 -27.24
C SER A 339 -48.51 114.20 -28.04
N LYS A 340 -49.36 113.68 -28.95
CA LYS A 340 -50.30 114.51 -29.72
C LYS A 340 -51.29 115.28 -28.82
N ALA A 341 -51.79 114.64 -27.76
CA ALA A 341 -52.66 115.29 -26.80
C ALA A 341 -51.95 116.43 -26.06
N ASN A 342 -50.68 116.23 -25.69
CA ASN A 342 -49.83 117.26 -25.09
C ASN A 342 -49.61 118.45 -26.05
N ASP A 343 -49.35 118.18 -27.33
CA ASP A 343 -49.19 119.23 -28.35
C ASP A 343 -50.49 120.03 -28.54
N ALA A 344 -51.63 119.35 -28.61
CA ALA A 344 -52.95 119.98 -28.71
C ALA A 344 -53.26 120.84 -27.47
N ALA A 345 -52.97 120.34 -26.26
CA ALA A 345 -53.13 121.09 -25.02
C ALA A 345 -52.24 122.34 -24.99
N THR A 346 -50.99 122.23 -25.47
CA THR A 346 -50.04 123.36 -25.58
C THR A 346 -50.53 124.41 -26.58
N SER A 347 -51.03 123.98 -27.74
CA SER A 347 -51.65 124.86 -28.73
C SER A 347 -52.89 125.57 -28.16
N GLY A 348 -53.76 124.83 -27.47
CA GLY A 348 -54.92 125.37 -26.76
C GLY A 348 -54.55 126.43 -25.71
N GLN A 349 -53.48 126.18 -24.94
CA GLN A 349 -52.90 127.18 -24.03
C GLN A 349 -52.51 128.47 -24.77
N GLY A 350 -51.93 128.36 -25.96
CA GLY A 350 -51.59 129.49 -26.82
C GLY A 350 -52.81 130.28 -27.30
N VAL A 351 -53.91 129.61 -27.62
CA VAL A 351 -55.19 130.25 -27.96
C VAL A 351 -55.75 131.00 -26.75
N VAL A 352 -55.79 130.38 -25.57
CA VAL A 352 -56.25 131.01 -24.32
C VAL A 352 -55.42 132.25 -23.99
N LYS A 353 -54.09 132.19 -24.10
CA LYS A 353 -53.22 133.38 -23.92
C LYS A 353 -53.58 134.51 -24.87
N ARG A 354 -53.87 134.21 -26.14
CA ARG A 354 -54.33 135.21 -27.12
C ARG A 354 -55.69 135.80 -26.74
N SER A 355 -56.66 134.97 -26.34
CA SER A 355 -57.97 135.43 -25.88
C SER A 355 -57.86 136.36 -24.68
N VAL A 356 -57.02 136.04 -23.68
CA VAL A 356 -56.77 136.92 -22.53
C VAL A 356 -56.17 138.26 -22.97
N LYS A 357 -55.24 138.26 -23.95
CA LYS A 357 -54.69 139.49 -24.51
C LYS A 357 -55.77 140.36 -25.18
N ILE A 358 -56.63 139.75 -26.00
CA ILE A 358 -57.75 140.45 -26.65
C ILE A 358 -58.74 140.99 -25.62
N ILE A 359 -59.03 140.23 -24.55
CA ILE A 359 -59.90 140.69 -23.45
C ILE A 359 -59.30 141.92 -22.76
N ASN A 360 -57.98 141.92 -22.51
CA ASN A 360 -57.30 143.09 -21.93
C ASN A 360 -57.31 144.30 -22.88
N GLU A 361 -57.10 144.09 -24.18
CA GLU A 361 -57.22 145.16 -25.20
C GLU A 361 -58.66 145.69 -25.28
N LEU A 362 -59.66 144.83 -25.18
CA LEU A 362 -61.07 145.21 -25.13
C LEU A 362 -61.39 146.02 -23.88
N ALA A 363 -60.90 145.60 -22.71
CA ALA A 363 -61.07 146.33 -21.45
C ALA A 363 -60.49 147.74 -21.54
N ALA A 364 -59.29 147.89 -22.13
CA ALA A 364 -58.68 149.20 -22.36
C ALA A 364 -59.50 150.09 -23.32
N ASN A 365 -60.09 149.51 -24.37
CA ASN A 365 -61.00 150.22 -25.27
C ASN A 365 -62.30 150.66 -24.57
N VAL A 366 -62.86 149.82 -23.69
CA VAL A 366 -64.05 150.18 -22.89
C VAL A 366 -63.74 151.34 -21.95
N ASP A 367 -62.57 151.35 -21.30
CA ASP A 367 -62.11 152.49 -20.49
C ASP A 367 -61.98 153.77 -21.33
N HIS A 368 -61.41 153.68 -22.54
CA HIS A 368 -61.33 154.81 -23.47
C HIS A 368 -62.72 155.36 -23.85
N VAL A 369 -63.70 154.49 -24.09
CA VAL A 369 -65.09 154.89 -24.39
C VAL A 369 -65.75 155.53 -23.16
N ALA A 370 -65.48 155.03 -21.96
CA ALA A 370 -66.00 155.61 -20.72
C ALA A 370 -65.46 157.03 -20.48
N VAL A 371 -64.18 157.29 -20.79
CA VAL A 371 -63.59 158.64 -20.77
C VAL A 371 -64.23 159.56 -21.80
N ALA A 372 -64.48 159.07 -23.02
CA ALA A 372 -65.15 159.86 -24.06
C ALA A 372 -66.59 160.25 -23.67
N ILE A 373 -67.34 159.36 -23.02
CA ILE A 373 -68.68 159.63 -22.51
C ILE A 373 -68.67 160.68 -21.39
N THR A 374 -67.71 160.62 -20.47
CA THR A 374 -67.58 161.64 -19.41
C THR A 374 -67.17 163.00 -19.97
N SER A 375 -66.36 163.05 -21.03
CA SER A 375 -66.04 164.29 -21.74
C SER A 375 -67.27 164.90 -22.43
N LEU A 376 -68.13 164.06 -23.04
CA LEU A 376 -69.38 164.49 -23.68
C LEU A 376 -70.42 164.99 -22.65
N GLU A 377 -70.48 164.38 -21.47
CA GLU A 377 -71.32 164.86 -20.35
C GLU A 377 -70.86 166.24 -19.86
N GLY A 378 -69.55 166.52 -19.90
CA GLY A 378 -68.97 167.82 -19.56
C GLY A 378 -69.38 168.93 -20.54
N GLU A 379 -69.22 168.71 -21.85
CA GLU A 379 -69.56 169.72 -22.87
C GLU A 379 -71.05 170.03 -22.95
N SER A 380 -71.91 169.07 -22.60
CA SER A 380 -73.37 169.26 -22.65
C SER A 380 -73.94 170.07 -21.47
N LYS A 381 -73.15 170.39 -20.43
CA LYS A 381 -73.55 171.24 -19.29
C LYS A 381 -73.22 172.73 -19.47
N ASP A 382 -72.48 173.09 -20.53
CA ASP A 382 -72.05 174.46 -20.84
C ASP A 382 -72.85 175.11 -22.00
N ILE A 383 -74.01 174.54 -22.39
CA ILE A 383 -74.95 175.06 -23.40
C ILE A 383 -76.36 175.06 -22.80
#